data_AF-A0AAX2IQT6-F1
#
_entry.id   AF-A0AAX2IQT6-F1
#
_cell.length_a   1.000
_cell.length_b   1.000
_cell.length_c   1.000
_cell.angle_alpha   90.00
_cell.angle_beta   90.00
_cell.angle_gamma   90.00
#
_symmetry.space_group_name_H-M   'P 1'
#
loop_
_entity.id
_entity.type
_entity.pdbx_description
1 polymer ?
#
loop_
_entity_poly.entity_id
_entity_poly.type
_entity_poly.pdbx_seq_one_letter_code
_entity_poly.pdbx_strand_id
1 'polypeptide(L)'
;MSQIAINTSQNVNINFITASIGERMVAYIIDLLIKVAYLVATFYLFFSVFNLGYILDGLDSWSQNAIYIVLTLPVALYPLVLESLMEGQTPGKKVMKIRVVKIDGYQASFGDYLIRWVLRLIDTTFAGVVGLISMIVSKNNQRLGDIASGTAVISLKNNINISHTILENINHDYIPTFSQVIGLSDNDMRIIKDNYLKALRIDDRQVITKLSDKIKSILKLEVDPTKMTERQFIGIIIKDYNYYTGKDS
;
A
#
# COMPACT_ATOMS: atom_id res chain seq x y z
N MET A 1 12.91 5.94 -1.55
CA MET A 1 11.84 5.57 -0.60
C MET A 1 12.50 5.15 0.70
N SER A 2 12.20 5.82 1.82
CA SER A 2 12.74 5.46 3.13
C SER A 2 12.07 4.17 3.63
N GLN A 3 12.88 3.26 4.16
CA GLN A 3 12.41 2.00 4.77
C GLN A 3 12.64 2.07 6.28
N ILE A 4 11.68 1.58 7.05
CA ILE A 4 11.84 1.38 8.50
C ILE A 4 12.00 -0.12 8.74
N ALA A 5 13.13 -0.48 9.33
CA ALA A 5 13.36 -1.82 9.86
C ALA A 5 12.66 -1.91 11.21
N ILE A 6 11.71 -2.84 11.30
CA ILE A 6 10.95 -3.11 12.50
C ILE A 6 11.42 -4.46 13.06
N ASN A 7 11.95 -4.43 14.29
CA ASN A 7 12.27 -5.65 15.03
C ASN A 7 10.98 -6.18 15.67
N THR A 8 10.52 -7.32 15.19
CA THR A 8 9.40 -8.04 15.82
C THR A 8 9.83 -8.72 17.12
N SER A 9 8.88 -9.13 17.96
CA SER A 9 9.16 -9.91 19.20
C SER A 9 9.85 -11.24 18.94
N GLN A 10 9.78 -11.75 17.71
CA GLN A 10 10.49 -12.95 17.25
C GLN A 10 11.91 -12.62 16.74
N ASN A 11 12.41 -11.40 16.99
CA ASN A 11 13.71 -10.89 16.54
C ASN A 11 13.90 -10.98 15.01
N VAL A 12 12.81 -10.92 14.25
CA VAL A 12 12.82 -10.84 12.78
C VAL A 12 12.69 -9.38 12.38
N ASN A 13 13.64 -8.91 11.56
CA ASN A 13 13.63 -7.58 10.98
C ASN A 13 12.75 -7.55 9.73
N ILE A 14 11.62 -6.86 9.80
CA ILE A 14 10.74 -6.63 8.65
C ILE A 14 10.93 -5.18 8.19
N ASN A 15 11.36 -5.02 6.94
CA ASN A 15 11.54 -3.71 6.34
C ASN A 15 10.21 -3.24 5.73
N PHE A 16 9.58 -2.24 6.35
CA PHE A 16 8.39 -1.61 5.80
C PHE A 16 8.74 -0.38 5.00
N ILE A 17 8.05 -0.21 3.87
CA ILE A 17 8.16 1.02 3.07
C ILE A 17 7.37 2.10 3.81
N THR A 18 8.04 3.19 4.17
CA THR A 18 7.35 4.34 4.77
C THR A 18 6.50 5.05 3.73
N ALA A 19 5.35 5.58 4.16
CA ALA A 19 4.55 6.42 3.29
C ALA A 19 5.33 7.69 2.92
N SER A 20 5.28 8.05 1.65
CA SER A 20 5.87 9.30 1.19
C SER A 20 5.14 10.51 1.78
N ILE A 21 5.84 11.65 1.87
CA ILE A 21 5.24 12.92 2.31
C ILE A 21 4.05 13.27 1.39
N GLY A 22 4.18 13.06 0.07
CA GLY A 22 3.11 13.29 -0.89
C GLY A 22 1.86 12.45 -0.63
N GLU A 23 2.00 11.15 -0.36
CA GLU A 23 0.86 10.28 -0.02
C GLU A 23 0.16 10.71 1.27
N ARG A 24 0.94 11.16 2.26
CA ARG A 24 0.41 11.74 3.51
C ARG A 24 -0.33 13.05 3.26
N MET A 25 0.16 13.90 2.35
CA MET A 25 -0.48 15.17 1.97
C MET A 25 -1.80 14.94 1.23
N VAL A 26 -1.84 14.02 0.27
CA VAL A 26 -3.08 13.68 -0.45
C VAL A 26 -4.10 13.07 0.52
N ALA A 27 -3.68 12.16 1.41
CA ALA A 27 -4.57 11.64 2.45
C ALA A 27 -5.14 12.76 3.34
N TYR A 28 -4.31 13.75 3.70
CA TYR A 28 -4.76 14.91 4.47
C TYR A 28 -5.76 15.78 3.70
N ILE A 29 -5.56 16.01 2.39
CA ILE A 29 -6.49 16.76 1.55
C ILE A 29 -7.85 16.05 1.45
N ILE A 30 -7.86 14.73 1.27
CA ILE A 30 -9.11 13.95 1.24
C ILE A 30 -9.84 14.06 2.58
N ASP A 31 -9.12 13.89 3.70
CA ASP A 31 -9.72 14.06 5.03
C ASP A 31 -10.19 15.51 5.27
N LEU A 32 -9.50 16.52 4.72
CA LEU A 32 -9.93 17.92 4.78
C LEU A 32 -11.25 18.13 4.04
N LEU A 33 -11.40 17.57 2.84
CA LEU A 33 -12.63 17.66 2.07
C LEU A 33 -13.81 17.03 2.81
N ILE A 34 -13.61 15.87 3.45
CA ILE A 34 -14.64 15.21 4.26
C ILE A 34 -15.05 16.09 5.44
N LYS A 35 -14.09 16.72 6.13
CA LYS A 35 -14.35 17.63 7.24
C LYS A 35 -15.11 18.88 6.80
N VAL A 36 -14.70 19.48 5.67
CA VAL A 36 -15.38 20.67 5.11
C VAL A 36 -16.79 20.31 4.67
N ALA A 37 -16.99 19.18 3.99
CA ALA A 37 -18.32 18.71 3.59
C ALA A 37 -19.22 18.48 4.81
N TYR A 38 -18.69 17.86 5.88
CA TYR A 38 -19.42 17.70 7.14
C TYR A 38 -19.79 19.04 7.77
N LEU A 39 -18.86 20.01 7.83
CA LEU A 39 -19.14 21.35 8.37
C LEU A 39 -20.22 22.05 7.56
N VAL A 40 -20.09 22.11 6.23
CA VAL A 40 -21.08 22.74 5.35
C VAL A 40 -22.45 22.09 5.52
N ALA A 41 -22.53 20.76 5.52
CA ALA A 41 -23.78 20.04 5.71
C ALA A 41 -24.40 20.32 7.09
N THR A 42 -23.59 20.31 8.15
CA THR A 42 -24.04 20.59 9.52
C THR A 42 -24.53 22.04 9.63
N PHE A 43 -23.74 23.02 9.18
CA PHE A 43 -24.15 24.43 9.21
C PHE A 43 -25.40 24.67 8.37
N TYR A 44 -25.48 24.11 7.15
CA TYR A 44 -26.66 24.23 6.31
C TYR A 44 -27.90 23.64 6.99
N LEU A 45 -27.80 22.44 7.56
CA LEU A 45 -28.91 21.78 8.24
C LEU A 45 -29.36 22.59 9.47
N PHE A 46 -28.43 22.99 10.34
CA PHE A 46 -28.78 23.74 11.55
C PHE A 46 -29.29 25.16 11.26
N PHE A 47 -28.66 25.91 10.36
CA PHE A 47 -29.11 27.27 10.06
C PHE A 47 -30.32 27.32 9.13
N SER A 48 -30.43 26.43 8.13
CA SER A 48 -31.53 26.48 7.16
C SER A 48 -32.74 25.66 7.59
N VAL A 49 -32.56 24.49 8.22
CA VAL A 49 -33.68 23.59 8.57
C VAL A 49 -34.16 23.85 9.99
N PHE A 50 -33.24 23.94 10.95
CA PHE A 50 -33.59 24.22 12.35
C PHE A 50 -33.69 25.70 12.68
N ASN A 51 -33.44 26.58 11.70
CA ASN A 51 -33.47 28.04 11.84
C ASN A 51 -32.66 28.53 13.06
N LEU A 52 -31.50 27.91 13.29
CA LEU A 52 -30.65 28.16 14.44
C LEU A 52 -30.26 29.65 14.54
N GLY A 53 -30.19 30.37 13.41
CA GLY A 53 -29.92 31.80 13.39
C GLY A 53 -30.90 32.62 14.25
N TYR A 54 -32.20 32.32 14.17
CA TYR A 54 -33.22 33.00 14.99
C TYR A 54 -33.06 32.71 16.48
N ILE A 55 -32.62 31.49 16.83
CA ILE A 55 -32.35 31.09 18.21
C ILE A 55 -31.08 31.77 18.73
N LEU A 56 -30.07 31.95 17.87
CA LEU A 56 -28.79 32.55 18.22
C LEU A 56 -28.88 34.08 18.40
N ASP A 57 -29.72 34.77 17.63
CA ASP A 57 -29.86 36.24 17.69
C ASP A 57 -30.33 36.76 19.06
N GLY A 58 -31.02 35.93 19.85
CA GLY A 58 -31.45 36.26 21.22
C GLY A 58 -30.46 35.87 22.32
N LEU A 59 -29.35 35.20 21.97
CA LEU A 59 -28.38 34.69 22.93
C LEU A 59 -27.15 35.61 23.04
N ASP A 60 -26.53 35.59 24.21
CA ASP A 60 -25.25 36.27 24.46
C ASP A 60 -24.09 35.58 23.72
N SER A 61 -22.99 36.32 23.48
CA SER A 61 -21.86 35.83 22.68
C SER A 61 -21.23 34.54 23.23
N TRP A 62 -21.28 34.30 24.55
CA TRP A 62 -20.73 33.06 25.13
C TRP A 62 -21.58 31.85 24.77
N SER A 63 -22.90 31.98 24.87
CA SER A 63 -23.84 30.93 24.48
C SER A 63 -23.74 30.59 22.99
N GLN A 64 -23.61 31.60 22.12
CA GLN A 64 -23.40 31.38 20.69
C GLN A 64 -22.09 30.60 20.42
N ASN A 65 -20.99 31.00 21.07
CA ASN A 65 -19.72 30.31 20.94
C ASN A 65 -19.78 28.86 21.45
N ALA A 66 -20.47 28.61 22.56
CA ALA A 66 -20.66 27.26 23.09
C ALA A 66 -21.35 26.35 22.06
N ILE A 67 -22.39 26.86 21.38
CA ILE A 67 -23.10 26.12 20.33
C ILE A 67 -22.17 25.82 19.15
N TYR A 68 -21.37 26.80 18.70
CA TYR A 68 -20.39 26.56 17.63
C TYR A 68 -19.33 25.53 18.03
N ILE A 69 -18.85 25.55 19.27
CA ILE A 69 -17.91 24.55 19.79
C ILE A 69 -18.52 23.16 19.73
N VAL A 70 -19.76 23.00 20.20
CA VAL A 70 -20.46 21.70 20.19
C VAL A 70 -20.64 21.18 18.75
N LEU A 71 -21.02 22.05 17.80
CA LEU A 71 -21.21 21.67 16.40
C LEU A 71 -19.89 21.30 15.70
N THR A 72 -18.77 21.93 16.08
CA THR A 72 -17.45 21.70 15.46
C THR A 72 -16.64 20.60 16.15
N LEU A 73 -16.99 20.21 17.39
CA LEU A 73 -16.29 19.18 18.16
C LEU A 73 -16.12 17.84 17.42
N PRO A 74 -17.13 17.31 16.69
CA PRO A 74 -16.97 16.07 15.92
C PRO A 74 -15.85 16.13 14.88
N VAL A 75 -15.59 17.30 14.30
CA VAL A 75 -14.52 17.51 13.31
C VAL A 75 -13.15 17.46 13.96
N ALA A 76 -13.02 17.97 15.18
CA ALA A 76 -11.80 17.88 15.98
C ALA A 76 -11.51 16.42 16.37
N LEU A 77 -12.53 15.68 16.77
CA LEU A 77 -12.42 14.27 17.20
C LEU A 77 -12.34 13.28 16.03
N TYR A 78 -12.75 13.66 14.82
CA TYR A 78 -12.74 12.83 13.60
C TYR A 78 -11.48 11.95 13.45
N PRO A 79 -10.24 12.49 13.44
CA PRO A 79 -9.06 11.65 13.24
C PRO A 79 -8.77 10.73 14.42
N LEU A 80 -9.10 11.11 15.66
CA LEU A 80 -8.90 10.26 16.83
C LEU A 80 -9.86 9.07 16.80
N VAL A 81 -11.15 9.36 16.58
CA VAL A 81 -12.22 8.34 16.53
C VAL A 81 -11.96 7.38 15.39
N LEU A 82 -11.66 7.88 14.18
CA LEU A 82 -11.46 7.01 13.03
C LEU A 82 -10.15 6.24 13.10
N GLU A 83 -9.04 6.85 13.55
CA GLU A 83 -7.80 6.10 13.75
C GLU A 83 -7.98 5.01 14.82
N SER A 84 -8.76 5.27 15.88
CA SER A 84 -9.06 4.25 16.88
C SER A 84 -9.97 3.13 16.36
N LEU A 85 -11.00 3.46 15.58
CA LEU A 85 -11.98 2.48 15.08
C LEU A 85 -11.46 1.68 13.88
N MET A 86 -10.60 2.28 13.05
CA MET A 86 -10.08 1.68 11.82
C MET A 86 -8.59 1.33 11.93
N GLU A 87 -8.12 1.04 13.14
CA GLU A 87 -6.76 0.54 13.42
C GLU A 87 -5.66 1.36 12.72
N GLY A 88 -5.68 2.68 12.91
CA GLY A 88 -4.66 3.60 12.43
C GLY A 88 -4.89 4.13 11.02
N GLN A 89 -6.11 3.97 10.49
CA GLN A 89 -6.53 4.51 9.20
C GLN A 89 -7.65 5.55 9.35
N THR A 90 -7.63 6.55 8.48
CA THR A 90 -8.76 7.43 8.19
C THR A 90 -9.23 7.13 6.75
N PRO A 91 -10.42 7.56 6.33
CA PRO A 91 -10.88 7.45 4.94
C PRO A 91 -9.83 7.92 3.93
N GLY A 92 -9.21 9.10 4.13
CA GLY A 92 -8.13 9.59 3.27
C GLY A 92 -6.91 8.68 3.25
N LYS A 93 -6.48 8.17 4.41
CA LYS A 93 -5.37 7.20 4.49
C LYS A 93 -5.71 5.86 3.84
N LYS A 94 -6.97 5.41 3.94
CA LYS A 94 -7.44 4.16 3.35
C LYS A 94 -7.42 4.22 1.83
N VAL A 95 -7.87 5.34 1.25
CA VAL A 95 -7.76 5.61 -0.19
C VAL A 95 -6.29 5.58 -0.64
N MET A 96 -5.40 6.22 0.11
CA MET A 96 -3.97 6.22 -0.19
C MET A 96 -3.25 4.90 0.16
N LYS A 97 -3.97 3.92 0.72
CA LYS A 97 -3.44 2.63 1.20
C LYS A 97 -2.26 2.81 2.16
N ILE A 98 -2.40 3.71 3.12
CA ILE A 98 -1.39 3.95 4.18
C ILE A 98 -2.00 3.66 5.55
N ARG A 99 -1.17 3.24 6.52
CA ARG A 99 -1.59 2.88 7.88
C ARG A 99 -0.57 3.30 8.92
N VAL A 100 -1.05 3.75 10.08
CA VAL A 100 -0.21 4.00 11.26
C VAL A 100 0.09 2.68 11.98
N VAL A 101 1.36 2.42 12.27
CA VAL A 101 1.83 1.25 13.03
C VAL A 101 2.87 1.67 14.06
N LYS A 102 3.07 0.88 15.11
CA LYS A 102 4.20 1.08 16.02
C LYS A 102 5.52 0.74 15.33
N ILE A 103 6.60 1.38 15.78
CA ILE A 103 7.96 1.07 15.31
C ILE A 103 8.34 -0.38 15.67
N ASP A 104 7.70 -0.97 16.69
CA ASP A 104 7.86 -2.38 17.09
C ASP A 104 7.03 -3.35 16.21
N GLY A 105 6.27 -2.84 15.23
CA GLY A 105 5.50 -3.64 14.28
C GLY A 105 4.11 -4.04 14.73
N TYR A 106 3.78 -3.76 15.99
CA TYR A 106 2.43 -3.95 16.51
C TYR A 106 1.46 -2.87 16.02
N GLN A 107 0.17 -3.17 16.14
CA GLN A 107 -0.89 -2.17 15.98
C GLN A 107 -0.71 -1.06 17.02
N ALA A 108 -0.93 0.18 16.59
CA ALA A 108 -0.94 1.30 17.52
C ALA A 108 -2.19 1.24 18.41
N SER A 109 -1.99 1.50 19.69
CA SER A 109 -3.03 1.51 20.72
C SER A 109 -3.77 2.85 20.74
N PHE A 110 -4.89 2.90 21.46
CA PHE A 110 -5.64 4.15 21.64
C PHE A 110 -4.79 5.29 22.20
N GLY A 111 -3.91 5.00 23.17
CA GLY A 111 -3.02 6.01 23.76
C GLY A 111 -2.06 6.62 22.73
N ASP A 112 -1.58 5.81 21.79
CA ASP A 112 -0.71 6.28 20.71
C ASP A 112 -1.48 7.24 19.78
N TYR A 113 -2.73 6.92 19.44
CA TYR A 113 -3.59 7.83 18.65
C TYR A 113 -3.94 9.11 19.40
N LEU A 114 -4.14 9.04 20.71
CA LEU A 114 -4.42 10.20 21.55
C LEU A 114 -3.23 11.17 21.59
N ILE A 115 -2.01 10.66 21.81
CA ILE A 115 -0.77 11.47 21.78
C ILE A 115 -0.63 12.16 20.42
N ARG A 116 -0.84 11.41 19.33
CA ARG A 116 -0.83 11.96 17.96
C ARG A 116 -1.90 13.03 17.76
N TRP A 117 -3.07 12.87 18.36
CA TRP A 117 -4.18 13.83 18.27
C TRP A 117 -3.90 15.12 19.05
N VAL A 118 -3.42 15.03 20.30
CA VAL A 118 -3.07 16.20 21.11
C VAL A 118 -1.94 17.00 20.45
N LEU A 119 -0.88 16.31 20.03
CA LEU A 119 0.25 16.96 19.36
C LEU A 119 -0.10 17.52 17.98
N ARG A 120 -1.25 17.12 17.41
CA ARG A 120 -1.75 17.71 16.17
C ARG A 120 -2.09 19.18 16.32
N LEU A 121 -2.48 19.64 17.51
CA LEU A 121 -2.71 21.06 17.79
C LEU A 121 -1.42 21.85 17.55
N ILE A 122 -0.28 21.30 17.98
CA ILE A 122 1.04 21.89 17.77
C ILE A 122 1.46 21.75 16.30
N ASP A 123 1.33 20.55 15.72
CA ASP A 123 1.74 20.29 14.33
C ASP A 123 0.97 21.13 13.30
N THR A 124 -0.28 21.53 13.60
CA THR A 124 -1.14 22.34 12.72
C THR A 124 -0.91 23.85 12.92
N THR A 125 -0.10 24.25 13.91
CA THR A 125 0.27 25.65 14.12
C THR A 125 1.05 26.16 12.90
N PHE A 126 0.91 27.45 12.58
CA PHE A 126 1.49 28.07 11.37
C PHE A 126 1.14 27.31 10.08
N ALA A 127 -0.15 26.98 9.89
CA ALA A 127 -0.67 26.29 8.72
C ALA A 127 -0.03 24.91 8.43
N GLY A 128 0.54 24.24 9.44
CA GLY A 128 1.12 22.92 9.29
C GLY A 128 2.63 22.91 8.97
N VAL A 129 3.29 24.06 8.99
CA VAL A 129 4.73 24.17 8.70
C VAL A 129 5.58 23.37 9.68
N VAL A 130 5.22 23.36 10.97
CA VAL A 130 5.93 22.58 12.01
C VAL A 130 5.84 21.07 11.71
N GLY A 131 4.66 20.60 11.32
CA GLY A 131 4.44 19.21 10.92
C GLY A 131 5.20 18.83 9.63
N LEU A 132 5.36 19.76 8.69
CA LEU A 132 6.13 19.53 7.46
C LEU A 132 7.64 19.48 7.73
N ILE A 133 8.16 20.43 8.51
CA ILE A 133 9.59 20.47 8.88
C ILE A 133 9.97 19.19 9.63
N SER A 134 9.17 18.76 10.60
CA SER A 134 9.44 17.52 11.35
C SER A 134 9.48 16.29 10.44
N MET A 135 8.59 16.19 9.45
CA MET A 135 8.65 15.10 8.46
C MET A 135 9.91 15.14 7.59
N ILE A 136 10.35 16.32 7.16
CA ILE A 136 11.53 16.47 6.30
C ILE A 136 12.81 16.13 7.08
N VAL A 137 12.88 16.56 8.34
CA VAL A 137 14.06 16.35 9.19
C VAL A 137 14.14 14.92 9.72
N SER A 138 13.00 14.27 9.94
CA SER A 138 12.96 12.89 10.43
C SER A 138 13.38 11.89 9.36
N LYS A 139 14.34 11.01 9.70
CA LYS A 139 14.80 9.90 8.83
C LYS A 139 13.67 8.99 8.34
N ASN A 140 12.57 8.94 9.08
CA ASN A 140 11.44 8.05 8.88
C ASN A 140 10.19 8.77 8.37
N ASN A 141 10.31 10.03 7.92
CA ASN A 141 9.20 10.90 7.52
C ASN A 141 8.12 11.06 8.61
N GLN A 142 8.50 11.06 9.88
CA GLN A 142 7.59 11.13 11.04
C GLN A 142 7.33 12.59 11.44
N ARG A 143 6.09 12.91 11.81
CA ARG A 143 5.72 14.18 12.49
C ARG A 143 6.14 14.14 13.96
N LEU A 144 6.10 15.28 14.66
CA LEU A 144 6.32 15.32 16.10
C LEU A 144 5.38 14.37 16.86
N GLY A 145 4.09 14.35 16.50
CA GLY A 145 3.13 13.41 17.08
C GLY A 145 3.45 11.93 16.81
N ASP A 146 4.03 11.62 15.65
CA ASP A 146 4.44 10.26 15.29
C ASP A 146 5.66 9.84 16.13
N ILE A 147 6.64 10.74 16.30
CA ILE A 147 7.87 10.49 17.08
C ILE A 147 7.53 10.29 18.56
N ALA A 148 6.72 11.18 19.14
CA ALA A 148 6.36 11.11 20.56
C ALA A 148 5.55 9.87 20.93
N SER A 149 4.74 9.35 19.99
CA SER A 149 3.98 8.11 20.20
C SER A 149 4.75 6.84 19.81
N GLY A 150 5.98 6.96 19.30
CA GLY A 150 6.73 5.80 18.81
C GLY A 150 6.04 5.09 17.63
N THR A 151 5.35 5.84 16.78
CA THR A 151 4.61 5.30 15.63
C THR A 151 5.11 5.83 14.31
N ALA A 152 4.91 5.07 13.23
CA ALA A 152 5.23 5.48 11.87
C ALA A 152 4.03 5.21 10.95
N VAL A 153 4.01 5.85 9.78
CA VAL A 153 3.01 5.53 8.75
C VAL A 153 3.69 4.77 7.62
N ILE A 154 3.19 3.56 7.38
CA ILE A 154 3.69 2.66 6.35
C ILE A 154 2.74 2.64 5.14
N SER A 155 3.29 2.33 3.97
CA SER A 155 2.52 2.08 2.77
C SER A 155 2.12 0.60 2.71
N LEU A 156 0.84 0.34 2.46
CA LEU A 156 0.28 -0.99 2.24
C LEU A 156 0.23 -1.36 0.75
N LYS A 157 0.77 -0.51 -0.13
CA LYS A 157 0.82 -0.82 -1.56
C LYS A 157 1.85 -1.93 -1.79
N ASN A 158 1.36 -3.14 -2.07
CA ASN A 158 2.19 -4.19 -2.62
C ASN A 158 2.53 -3.84 -4.08
N ASN A 159 3.73 -3.33 -4.31
CA ASN A 159 4.33 -3.26 -5.65
C ASN A 159 4.89 -4.62 -6.10
N ILE A 160 4.39 -5.72 -5.52
CA ILE A 160 4.74 -7.08 -5.93
C ILE A 160 3.69 -7.48 -6.95
N ASN A 161 4.03 -7.27 -8.23
CA ASN A 161 3.22 -7.73 -9.34
C ASN A 161 3.06 -9.26 -9.21
N ILE A 162 1.83 -9.74 -8.99
CA ILE A 162 1.46 -11.17 -8.87
C ILE A 162 1.54 -11.81 -10.27
N SER A 163 2.73 -11.78 -10.86
CA SER A 163 3.09 -12.57 -12.04
C SER A 163 3.98 -13.76 -11.66
N HIS A 164 4.31 -13.87 -10.37
CA HIS A 164 5.02 -14.98 -9.76
C HIS A 164 4.08 -16.05 -9.17
N THR A 165 2.79 -16.07 -9.55
CA THR A 165 1.99 -17.29 -9.30
C THR A 165 2.29 -18.25 -10.44
N ILE A 166 2.72 -19.46 -10.08
CA ILE A 166 3.30 -20.47 -10.98
C ILE A 166 2.27 -21.00 -11.99
N LEU A 167 0.98 -20.75 -11.77
CA LEU A 167 -0.11 -21.42 -12.49
C LEU A 167 -0.64 -20.55 -13.64
N GLU A 168 -0.15 -20.83 -14.85
CA GLU A 168 -0.91 -20.58 -16.06
C GLU A 168 -1.96 -21.71 -16.13
N ASN A 169 -3.26 -21.39 -16.19
CA ASN A 169 -4.31 -22.40 -16.31
C ASN A 169 -4.11 -23.17 -17.62
N ILE A 170 -3.55 -24.37 -17.55
CA ILE A 170 -3.40 -25.25 -18.71
C ILE A 170 -4.79 -25.83 -18.99
N ASN A 171 -5.32 -25.62 -20.19
CA ASN A 171 -6.55 -26.30 -20.63
C ASN A 171 -6.33 -27.82 -20.56
N HIS A 172 -7.33 -28.57 -20.09
CA HIS A 172 -7.21 -30.01 -19.81
C HIS A 172 -6.87 -30.86 -21.05
N ASP A 173 -7.00 -30.31 -22.25
CA ASP A 173 -6.72 -30.95 -23.54
C ASP A 173 -5.30 -30.66 -24.07
N TYR A 174 -4.40 -30.10 -23.25
CA TYR A 174 -3.05 -29.77 -23.66
C TYR A 174 -2.18 -31.02 -23.82
N ILE A 175 -1.58 -31.18 -25.01
CA ILE A 175 -0.64 -32.26 -25.31
C ILE A 175 0.79 -31.71 -25.18
N PRO A 176 1.59 -32.17 -24.21
CA PRO A 176 2.95 -31.66 -24.02
C PRO A 176 3.86 -32.03 -25.19
N THR A 177 4.76 -31.11 -25.58
CA THR A 177 5.64 -31.28 -26.75
C THR A 177 7.04 -31.77 -26.37
N PHE A 178 7.56 -31.34 -25.23
CA PHE A 178 8.89 -31.64 -24.71
C PHE A 178 8.79 -32.37 -23.37
N SER A 179 8.92 -33.68 -23.37
CA SER A 179 8.93 -34.49 -22.14
C SER A 179 10.23 -34.35 -21.33
N GLN A 180 11.29 -33.83 -21.94
CA GLN A 180 12.60 -33.64 -21.32
C GLN A 180 12.58 -32.61 -20.19
N VAL A 181 11.54 -31.76 -20.11
CA VAL A 181 11.37 -30.73 -19.08
C VAL A 181 11.30 -31.29 -17.66
N ILE A 182 10.94 -32.57 -17.49
CA ILE A 182 10.93 -33.28 -16.20
C ILE A 182 12.33 -33.28 -15.55
N GLY A 183 13.40 -33.14 -16.33
CA GLY A 183 14.76 -33.04 -15.80
C GLY A 183 15.11 -31.70 -15.13
N LEU A 184 14.23 -30.70 -15.15
CA LEU A 184 14.46 -29.39 -14.54
C LEU A 184 13.99 -29.36 -13.09
N SER A 185 14.75 -28.72 -12.21
CA SER A 185 14.29 -28.49 -10.83
C SER A 185 13.26 -27.35 -10.77
N ASP A 186 12.42 -27.35 -9.73
CA ASP A 186 11.45 -26.27 -9.49
C ASP A 186 12.14 -24.89 -9.42
N ASN A 187 13.35 -24.85 -8.88
CA ASN A 187 14.14 -23.64 -8.80
C ASN A 187 14.62 -23.16 -10.17
N ASP A 188 15.03 -24.09 -11.05
CA ASP A 188 15.41 -23.75 -12.42
C ASP A 188 14.21 -23.23 -13.21
N MET A 189 13.05 -23.87 -13.07
CA MET A 189 11.81 -23.42 -13.71
C MET A 189 11.40 -22.02 -13.23
N ARG A 190 11.51 -21.76 -11.93
CA ARG A 190 11.25 -20.43 -11.36
C ARG A 190 12.14 -19.37 -11.98
N ILE A 191 13.45 -19.63 -12.08
CA ILE A 191 14.42 -18.70 -12.68
C ILE A 191 14.12 -18.47 -14.16
N ILE A 192 13.80 -19.54 -14.89
CA ILE A 192 13.41 -19.49 -16.31
C ILE A 192 12.17 -18.61 -16.50
N LYS A 193 11.10 -18.88 -15.73
CA LYS A 193 9.84 -18.14 -15.80
C LYS A 193 10.04 -16.66 -15.46
N ASP A 194 10.76 -16.35 -14.39
CA ASP A 194 10.97 -14.99 -13.92
C ASP A 194 11.73 -14.15 -14.95
N ASN A 195 12.80 -14.71 -15.52
CA ASN A 195 13.60 -14.02 -16.54
C ASN A 195 12.86 -13.90 -17.87
N TYR A 196 12.12 -14.92 -18.27
CA TYR A 196 11.29 -14.88 -19.48
C TYR A 196 10.19 -13.80 -19.39
N LEU A 197 9.46 -13.74 -18.26
CA LEU A 197 8.43 -12.72 -18.05
C LEU A 197 9.01 -11.30 -17.99
N LYS A 198 10.18 -11.12 -17.37
CA LYS A 198 10.89 -9.83 -17.39
C LYS A 198 11.30 -9.42 -18.80
N ALA A 199 11.84 -10.36 -19.58
CA ALA A 199 12.26 -10.10 -20.95
C ALA A 199 11.08 -9.76 -21.87
N LEU A 200 9.92 -10.40 -21.71
CA LEU A 200 8.71 -10.07 -22.47
C LEU A 200 8.20 -8.65 -22.18
N ARG A 201 8.29 -8.16 -20.94
CA ARG A 201 7.84 -6.81 -20.57
C ARG A 201 8.70 -5.70 -21.16
N ILE A 202 9.99 -5.95 -21.30
CA ILE A 202 10.99 -4.97 -21.76
C ILE A 202 11.33 -5.18 -23.25
N ASP A 203 10.73 -6.20 -23.89
CA ASP A 203 11.06 -6.69 -25.24
C ASP A 203 12.55 -7.01 -25.45
N ASP A 204 13.22 -7.47 -24.38
CA ASP A 204 14.65 -7.76 -24.38
C ASP A 204 14.94 -9.08 -25.14
N ARG A 205 15.30 -8.95 -26.42
CA ARG A 205 15.66 -10.08 -27.28
C ARG A 205 16.92 -10.80 -26.80
N GLN A 206 17.90 -10.12 -26.22
CA GLN A 206 19.16 -10.76 -25.85
C GLN A 206 18.96 -11.77 -24.72
N VAL A 207 18.11 -11.43 -23.74
CA VAL A 207 17.77 -12.34 -22.64
C VAL A 207 17.02 -13.56 -23.16
N ILE A 208 16.08 -13.37 -24.09
CA ILE A 208 15.30 -14.47 -24.69
C ILE A 208 16.22 -15.46 -25.42
N THR A 209 17.14 -14.97 -26.24
CA THR A 209 18.08 -15.84 -26.99
C THR A 209 19.01 -16.60 -26.03
N LYS A 210 19.63 -15.89 -25.07
CA LYS A 210 20.51 -16.53 -24.06
C LYS A 210 19.78 -17.60 -23.25
N LEU A 211 18.53 -17.34 -22.88
CA LEU A 211 17.72 -18.24 -22.09
C LEU A 211 17.29 -19.47 -22.91
N SER A 212 16.90 -19.26 -24.17
CA SER A 212 16.63 -20.34 -25.13
C SER A 212 17.85 -21.25 -25.32
N ASP A 213 19.04 -20.67 -25.58
CA ASP A 213 20.26 -21.44 -25.80
C ASP A 213 20.67 -22.24 -24.57
N LYS A 214 20.51 -21.64 -23.38
CA LYS A 214 20.78 -22.33 -22.12
C LYS A 214 19.84 -23.50 -21.90
N ILE A 215 18.53 -23.34 -22.16
CA ILE A 215 17.54 -24.42 -22.04
C ILE A 215 17.85 -25.55 -23.05
N LYS A 216 18.14 -25.21 -24.31
CA LYS A 216 18.54 -26.19 -25.34
C LYS A 216 19.77 -26.98 -24.92
N SER A 217 20.77 -26.32 -24.31
CA SER A 217 22.00 -26.97 -23.84
C SER A 217 21.75 -27.96 -22.69
N ILE A 218 20.87 -27.62 -21.75
CA ILE A 218 20.56 -28.44 -20.57
C ILE A 218 19.70 -29.64 -20.97
N LEU A 219 18.66 -29.40 -21.77
CA LEU A 219 17.72 -30.43 -22.21
C LEU A 219 18.21 -31.23 -23.42
N LYS A 220 19.37 -30.86 -23.99
CA LYS A 220 19.95 -31.45 -25.21
C LYS A 220 18.94 -31.51 -26.36
N LEU A 221 18.19 -30.43 -26.56
CA LEU A 221 17.16 -30.31 -27.58
C LEU A 221 17.70 -29.62 -28.84
N GLU A 222 17.51 -30.26 -29.98
CA GLU A 222 17.69 -29.63 -31.28
C GLU A 222 16.33 -29.10 -31.76
N VAL A 223 16.18 -27.78 -31.73
CA VAL A 223 14.95 -27.10 -32.17
C VAL A 223 15.23 -26.39 -33.48
N ASP A 224 14.50 -26.78 -34.52
CA ASP A 224 14.56 -26.16 -35.84
C ASP A 224 14.04 -24.70 -35.78
N PRO A 225 14.89 -23.69 -36.06
CA PRO A 225 14.51 -22.28 -36.01
C PRO A 225 13.39 -21.90 -36.98
N THR A 226 13.14 -22.74 -38.00
CA THR A 226 12.12 -22.47 -39.03
C THR A 226 10.69 -22.82 -38.58
N LYS A 227 10.55 -23.69 -37.58
CA LYS A 227 9.25 -24.18 -37.11
C LYS A 227 8.71 -23.41 -35.91
N MET A 228 9.59 -22.80 -35.12
CA MET A 228 9.19 -22.15 -33.88
C MET A 228 10.18 -21.06 -33.47
N THR A 229 9.65 -19.93 -33.01
CA THR A 229 10.47 -18.83 -32.47
C THR A 229 10.99 -19.14 -31.07
N GLU A 230 12.11 -18.53 -30.68
CA GLU A 230 12.70 -18.69 -29.34
C GLU A 230 11.73 -18.33 -28.21
N ARG A 231 10.84 -17.34 -28.44
CA ARG A 231 9.77 -16.96 -27.50
C ARG A 231 8.76 -18.08 -27.34
N GLN A 232 8.26 -18.62 -28.44
CA GLN A 232 7.31 -19.72 -28.44
C GLN A 232 7.92 -20.96 -27.79
N PHE A 233 9.18 -21.26 -28.07
CA PHE A 233 9.91 -22.38 -27.47
C PHE A 233 9.90 -22.31 -25.94
N ILE A 234 10.37 -21.20 -25.37
CA ILE A 234 10.42 -21.03 -23.90
C ILE A 234 9.02 -21.09 -23.30
N GLY A 235 8.02 -20.51 -23.97
CA GLY A 235 6.62 -20.58 -23.54
C GLY A 235 6.07 -22.02 -23.48
N ILE A 236 6.37 -22.86 -24.47
CA ILE A 236 5.97 -24.27 -24.49
C ILE A 236 6.70 -25.06 -23.40
N ILE A 237 8.00 -24.81 -23.17
CA ILE A 237 8.77 -25.46 -22.11
C ILE A 237 8.15 -25.21 -20.72
N ILE A 238 7.74 -23.97 -20.44
CA ILE A 238 7.09 -23.62 -19.16
C ILE A 238 5.72 -24.32 -19.04
N LYS A 239 4.95 -24.41 -20.13
CA LYS A 239 3.65 -25.11 -20.15
C LYS A 239 3.79 -26.61 -19.96
N ASP A 240 4.72 -27.24 -20.67
CA ASP A 240 5.01 -28.66 -20.56
C ASP A 240 5.45 -29.02 -19.15
N TYR A 241 6.33 -28.20 -18.55
CA TYR A 241 6.77 -28.41 -17.18
C TYR A 241 5.61 -28.39 -16.19
N ASN A 242 4.77 -27.34 -16.27
CA ASN A 242 3.61 -27.20 -15.40
C ASN A 242 2.58 -28.33 -15.60
N TYR A 243 2.47 -28.89 -16.82
CA TYR A 243 1.59 -30.03 -17.08
C TYR A 243 2.10 -31.31 -16.40
N TYR A 244 3.42 -31.55 -16.42
CA TYR A 244 4.00 -32.72 -15.77
C TYR A 244 4.05 -32.60 -14.25
N THR A 245 4.34 -31.42 -13.70
CA THR A 245 4.39 -31.21 -12.23
C THR A 245 3.02 -30.95 -11.60
N GLY A 246 2.06 -30.43 -12.36
CA GLY A 246 0.70 -30.14 -11.89
C GLY A 246 -0.24 -31.35 -11.82
N LYS A 247 0.16 -32.53 -12.29
CA LYS A 247 -0.62 -33.77 -12.17
C LYS A 247 -0.40 -34.53 -10.86
N ASP A 248 0.65 -34.20 -10.11
CA ASP A 248 1.02 -34.89 -8.85
C ASP A 248 0.49 -34.15 -7.59
N SER A 249 -0.62 -33.40 -7.70
CA SER A 249 -1.27 -32.70 -6.57
C SER A 249 -2.76 -33.03 -6.48
#